data_AF-A0A1F9AKP3-F1
#
_entry.id   AF-A0A1F9AKP3-F1
#
_cell.length_a   1.000
_cell.length_b   1.000
_cell.length_c   1.000
_cell.angle_alpha   90.00
_cell.angle_beta   90.00
_cell.angle_gamma   90.00
#
_symmetry.space_group_name_H-M   'P 1'
#
loop_
_entity.id
_entity.type
_entity.pdbx_description
1 polymer ?
#
loop_
_entity_poly.entity_id
_entity_poly.type
_entity_poly.pdbx_seq_one_letter_code
_entity_poly.pdbx_strand_id
1 'polypeptide(L)' 'MDGLPGLERTFKEEFPKAKIRRCRIHVARNVLAKVPRMLKKLIGDEIRSIFYASSKRKALGFFQKFKR' A
#
# COMPACT_ATOMS: atom_id res chain seq x y z
N MET A 1 -3.00 4.87 -8.93
CA MET A 1 -4.35 4.26 -8.85
C MET A 1 -4.26 2.75 -8.64
N ASP A 2 -5.38 2.04 -8.61
CA ASP A 2 -5.53 0.61 -8.27
C ASP A 2 -4.82 -0.39 -9.22
N GLY A 3 -3.62 -0.05 -9.69
CA GLY A 3 -2.83 -0.88 -10.61
C GLY A 3 -3.17 -0.72 -12.08
N LEU A 4 -4.14 0.13 -12.45
CA LEU A 4 -4.52 0.34 -13.85
C LEU A 4 -3.41 1.06 -14.64
N PRO A 5 -2.75 0.41 -15.61
CA PRO A 5 -1.55 0.94 -16.27
C PRO A 5 -1.81 2.19 -17.12
N GLY A 6 -2.96 2.26 -17.81
CA GLY A 6 -3.33 3.43 -18.62
C GLY A 6 -3.59 4.68 -17.78
N LEU A 7 -4.13 4.49 -16.57
CA LEU A 7 -4.56 5.60 -15.73
C LEU A 7 -3.39 6.39 -15.14
N GLU A 8 -2.27 5.73 -14.82
CA GLU A 8 -1.07 6.44 -14.37
C GLU A 8 -0.47 7.31 -15.48
N ARG A 9 -0.48 6.83 -16.72
CA ARG A 9 0.02 7.57 -17.88
C ARG A 9 -0.81 8.82 -18.13
N THR A 10 -2.13 8.66 -18.27
CA THR A 10 -3.05 9.79 -18.51
C THR A 10 -2.93 10.84 -17.40
N PHE A 11 -2.81 10.44 -16.14
CA PHE A 11 -2.66 11.42 -15.05
C PHE A 11 -1.33 12.19 -15.09
N LYS A 12 -0.25 11.60 -15.60
CA LYS A 12 1.03 12.33 -15.79
C LYS A 12 0.95 13.33 -16.94
N GLU A 13 0.26 12.96 -18.01
CA GLU A 13 0.06 13.80 -19.20
C GLU A 13 -0.87 14.98 -18.89
N GLU A 14 -2.04 14.71 -18.30
CA GLU A 14 -3.07 15.73 -18.03
C GLU A 14 -2.76 16.57 -16.77
N PHE A 15 -2.10 15.99 -15.75
CA PHE A 15 -1.84 16.64 -14.47
C PHE A 15 -0.35 16.53 -14.09
N PRO A 16 0.57 17.19 -14.81
CA PRO A 16 2.03 17.00 -14.66
C PRO A 16 2.57 17.38 -13.27
N LYS A 17 1.87 18.25 -12.53
CA LYS A 17 2.25 18.66 -11.17
C LYS A 17 1.63 17.77 -10.07
N ALA A 18 0.72 16.86 -10.43
CA ALA A 18 0.04 16.01 -9.45
C ALA A 18 0.94 14.87 -8.96
N LYS A 19 0.93 14.64 -7.63
CA LYS A 19 1.64 13.51 -7.02
C LYS A 19 0.77 12.26 -7.10
N ILE A 20 1.13 11.37 -8.01
CA ILE A 20 0.42 10.10 -8.19
C ILE A 20 0.92 9.06 -7.17
N ARG A 21 -0.02 8.33 -6.57
CA ARG A 21 0.26 7.26 -5.60
C ARG A 21 -0.80 6.17 -5.69
N ARG A 22 -0.45 4.96 -5.27
CA ARG A 22 -1.43 3.86 -5.14
C ARG A 22 -2.26 4.05 -3.87
N CYS A 23 -3.54 3.68 -3.93
CA CYS A 23 -4.45 3.82 -2.80
C CYS A 23 -4.08 2.80 -1.72
N ARG A 24 -3.84 3.25 -0.49
CA ARG A 24 -3.49 2.38 0.65
C ARG A 24 -4.61 1.39 0.98
N ILE A 25 -5.87 1.81 0.82
CA ILE A 25 -7.05 0.98 1.09
C ILE A 25 -7.11 -0.19 0.11
N HIS A 26 -6.96 0.07 -1.19
CA HIS A 26 -7.00 -1.01 -2.19
C HIS A 26 -5.82 -1.96 -2.03
N VAL A 27 -4.61 -1.45 -1.78
CA VAL A 27 -3.44 -2.31 -1.50
C VAL A 27 -3.71 -3.22 -0.30
N ALA A 28 -4.21 -2.67 0.82
CA ALA A 28 -4.51 -3.47 2.00
C ALA A 28 -5.60 -4.52 1.73
N ARG A 29 -6.67 -4.16 1.02
CA ARG A 29 -7.74 -5.10 0.63
C ARG A 29 -7.22 -6.22 -0.27
N ASN A 30 -6.38 -5.90 -1.26
CA ASN A 30 -5.79 -6.87 -2.18
C ASN A 30 -4.88 -7.86 -1.46
N VAL A 31 -4.13 -7.40 -0.44
CA VAL A 31 -3.33 -8.30 0.40
C VAL A 31 -4.25 -9.17 1.26
N LEU A 32 -5.19 -8.58 2.01
CA LEU A 32 -6.08 -9.31 2.91
C LEU A 32 -7.01 -10.31 2.20
N ALA A 33 -7.30 -10.09 0.91
CA ALA A 33 -8.03 -11.04 0.08
C ALA A 33 -7.27 -12.36 -0.11
N LYS A 34 -5.93 -12.33 -0.05
CA LYS A 34 -5.05 -13.49 -0.23
C LYS A 34 -4.63 -14.14 1.10
N VAL A 35 -5.10 -13.61 2.24
CA VAL A 35 -4.70 -14.05 3.58
C VAL A 35 -5.78 -14.98 4.17
N PRO A 36 -5.39 -16.13 4.77
CA PRO A 36 -6.33 -16.99 5.49
C PRO A 36 -7.11 -16.24 6.56
N ARG A 37 -8.39 -16.56 6.74
CA ARG A 37 -9.30 -15.81 7.63
C ARG A 37 -8.73 -15.59 9.04
N MET A 38 -8.11 -16.62 9.62
CA MET A 38 -7.52 -16.56 10.96
C MET A 38 -6.39 -15.52 11.09
N LEU A 39 -5.65 -15.25 10.01
CA LEU A 39 -4.49 -14.35 10.01
C LEU A 39 -4.85 -12.92 9.56
N LYS A 40 -6.07 -12.67 9.08
CA LYS A 40 -6.45 -11.36 8.53
C LYS A 40 -6.29 -10.21 9.52
N LYS A 41 -6.58 -10.44 10.80
CA LYS A 41 -6.40 -9.42 11.85
C LYS A 41 -4.91 -9.09 12.03
N LEU A 42 -4.09 -10.11 12.26
CA LEU A 42 -2.64 -9.98 12.43
C LEU A 42 -2.00 -9.25 11.25
N ILE A 43 -2.23 -9.74 10.04
CA ILE A 43 -1.67 -9.14 8.81
C ILE A 43 -2.22 -7.72 8.59
N GLY A 44 -3.48 -7.46 8.92
CA GLY A 44 -4.06 -6.13 8.86
C GLY A 44 -3.36 -5.12 9.77
N ASP A 45 -3.04 -5.53 11.00
CA ASP A 45 -2.35 -4.70 11.99
C ASP A 45 -0.88 -4.44 11.60
N GLU A 46 -0.20 -5.42 10.98
CA GLU A 46 1.15 -5.24 10.44
C GLU A 46 1.18 -4.27 9.25
N ILE A 47 0.25 -4.41 8.30
CA ILE A 47 0.09 -3.47 7.18
C ILE A 47 -0.19 -2.05 7.70
N ARG A 48 -1.02 -1.93 8.74
CA ARG A 48 -1.30 -0.65 9.39
C ARG A 48 -0.04 -0.03 9.99
N SER A 49 0.78 -0.84 10.66
CA SER A 49 2.05 -0.40 11.25
C SER A 49 3.00 0.18 10.19
N ILE A 50 3.03 -0.39 8.99
CA ILE A 50 3.81 0.15 7.85
C ILE A 50 3.28 1.52 7.42
N PHE A 51 1.97 1.64 7.16
CA PHE A 51 1.39 2.86 6.58
C PHE A 51 1.28 4.05 7.55
N TYR A 52 1.17 3.78 8.85
CA TYR A 52 1.04 4.80 9.90
C TYR A 52 2.35 5.05 10.67
N ALA A 53 3.47 4.49 10.22
CA ALA A 53 4.76 4.76 10.82
C ALA A 53 5.11 6.26 10.82
N SER A 54 5.76 6.74 11.88
CA SER A 54 6.09 8.16 12.06
C SER A 54 7.15 8.70 11.09
N SER A 55 7.81 7.83 10.32
CA SER A 55 8.77 8.24 9.29
C SER A 55 8.91 7.17 8.20
N LYS A 56 9.37 7.58 7.02
CA LYS A 56 9.69 6.66 5.91
C LYS A 56 10.70 5.59 6.33
N ARG A 57 11.71 5.95 7.13
CA ARG A 57 12.72 5.00 7.65
C ARG A 57 12.07 3.91 8.51
N LYS A 58 11.17 4.28 9.43
CA LYS A 58 10.42 3.32 10.25
C LYS A 58 9.49 2.46 9.40
N ALA A 59 8.76 3.08 8.44
CA ALA A 59 7.87 2.36 7.53
C ALA A 59 8.61 1.26 6.75
N LEU A 60 9.81 1.58 6.22
CA LEU A 60 10.66 0.61 5.54
C LEU A 60 11.15 -0.48 6.48
N GLY A 61 11.52 -0.15 7.73
CA GLY A 61 11.87 -1.14 8.74
C GLY A 61 10.72 -2.12 9.04
N PHE A 62 9.50 -1.62 9.22
CA PHE A 62 8.32 -2.48 9.39
C PHE A 62 8.03 -3.31 8.14
N PHE A 63 8.21 -2.75 6.95
CA PHE A 63 8.03 -3.49 5.70
C PHE A 63 9.04 -4.63 5.53
N GLN A 64 10.30 -4.42 5.90
CA GLN A 64 11.31 -5.49 5.87
C GLN A 64 10.99 -6.62 6.86
N LYS A 65 10.43 -6.29 8.02
CA LYS A 65 9.94 -7.31 8.97
C LYS A 65 8.75 -8.07 8.41
N PHE A 66 7.79 -7.37 7.80
CA PHE A 66 6.59 -7.97 7.19
C PHE A 66 6.89 -8.88 5.99
N LYS A 67 7.98 -8.62 5.25
CA LYS A 67 8.36 -9.41 4.07
C LYS A 67 9.03 -10.75 4.43
N ARG A 68 9.60 -10.87 5.63
CA ARG A 68 10.28 -12.08 6.10
C ARG A 68 9.26 -13.13 6.51
#